data_AF-A0A9E1WFL1-F1
#
_entry.id   AF-A0A9E1WFL1-F1
#
_cell.length_a   1.000
_cell.length_b   1.000
_cell.length_c   1.000
_cell.angle_alpha   90.00
_cell.angle_beta   90.00
_cell.angle_gamma   90.00
#
_symmetry.space_group_name_H-M   'P 1'
#
loop_
_entity.id
_entity.type
_entity.pdbx_description
1 polymer ?
#
loop_
_entity_poly.entity_id
_entity_poly.type
_entity_poly.pdbx_seq_one_letter_code
_entity_poly.pdbx_strand_id
1 'polypeptide(L)'
;MIINQNELNSCLSGKIGCPHDFLGLHSLGSGIGVVARAFDPEADEIVIVDQNTDAVYPLKKIHSNGFFEGHITEQEEMFPYLFRSIRAGNDVEWFDPYGFLPFKENKDFAAFNDGTDRRPFEKLGSFPSLHHGVEGVAFLVWAPSAQSVHLVGDFNNWHPFSLPMRSLGSSGCREIFVPGAIIGQKYKFRILGADSLVREKTDPFGLRFEPPPGNATIIHPRDCPRFEKGEALTLDPRSSPVSIYEMHLGSWKFSENENRPLSYLELADQLPVYLNEMGFSHVEFLPLGE
;
A
#
# COMPACT_ATOMS: atom_id res chain seq x y z
N MET A 1 29.73 11.31 7.95
CA MET A 1 28.61 10.37 8.07
C MET A 1 27.99 10.65 9.41
N ILE A 2 26.77 11.18 9.39
CA ILE A 2 26.02 11.64 10.56
C ILE A 2 25.18 10.48 11.10
N ILE A 3 24.58 9.68 10.20
CA ILE A 3 23.90 8.44 10.57
C ILE A 3 24.85 7.49 11.30
N ASN A 4 24.34 6.83 12.34
CA ASN A 4 25.15 5.87 13.06
C ASN A 4 25.24 4.54 12.27
N GLN A 5 26.29 3.75 12.54
CA GLN A 5 26.52 2.51 11.79
C GLN A 5 25.41 1.48 11.99
N ASN A 6 24.75 1.48 13.15
CA ASN A 6 23.69 0.52 13.47
C ASN A 6 22.40 0.82 12.68
N GLU A 7 22.03 2.09 12.53
CA GLU A 7 20.92 2.58 11.72
C GLU A 7 21.16 2.26 10.24
N LEU A 8 22.35 2.57 9.74
CA LEU A 8 22.74 2.20 8.38
C LEU A 8 22.60 0.69 8.16
N ASN A 9 23.20 -0.12 9.05
CA ASN A 9 23.13 -1.57 8.94
C ASN A 9 21.69 -2.09 9.05
N SER A 10 20.83 -1.46 9.85
CA SER A 10 19.41 -1.84 9.99
C SER A 10 18.62 -1.56 8.72
N CYS A 11 18.89 -0.44 8.05
CA CYS A 11 18.33 -0.13 6.74
C CYS A 11 18.81 -1.14 5.69
N LEU A 12 20.13 -1.36 5.60
CA LEU A 12 20.74 -2.27 4.62
C LEU A 12 20.36 -3.74 4.82
N SER A 13 20.11 -4.16 6.06
CA SER A 13 19.67 -5.53 6.39
C SER A 13 18.15 -5.71 6.36
N GLY A 14 17.39 -4.64 6.13
CA GLY A 14 15.92 -4.67 6.14
C GLY A 14 15.32 -4.95 7.53
N LYS A 15 16.02 -4.61 8.62
CA LYS A 15 15.56 -4.81 10.02
C LYS A 15 15.00 -3.54 10.67
N ILE A 16 14.74 -2.53 9.86
CA ILE A 16 14.29 -1.21 10.26
C ILE A 16 12.78 -1.20 10.60
N GLY A 17 12.43 -0.74 11.80
CA GLY A 17 11.03 -0.67 12.27
C GLY A 17 10.41 0.74 12.25
N CYS A 18 11.26 1.78 12.35
CA CYS A 18 10.86 3.20 12.36
C CYS A 18 11.72 4.00 11.36
N PRO A 19 11.55 3.79 10.04
CA PRO A 19 12.36 4.44 9.03
C PRO A 19 12.24 5.97 9.01
N HIS A 20 11.09 6.50 9.39
CA HIS A 20 10.84 7.95 9.42
C HIS A 20 11.66 8.68 10.48
N ASP A 21 12.28 7.97 11.44
CA ASP A 21 13.13 8.59 12.47
C ASP A 21 14.47 9.08 11.90
N PHE A 22 14.85 8.63 10.70
CA PHE A 22 16.12 9.03 10.08
C PHE A 22 16.13 9.11 8.56
N LEU A 23 15.26 8.41 7.83
CA LEU A 23 15.06 8.66 6.40
C LEU A 23 14.26 9.94 6.20
N GLY A 24 14.48 10.59 5.05
CA GLY A 24 13.93 11.91 4.75
C GLY A 24 14.74 13.05 5.33
N LEU A 25 14.10 14.21 5.51
CA LEU A 25 14.71 15.46 5.96
C LEU A 25 14.55 15.65 7.47
N HIS A 26 15.65 15.92 8.17
CA HIS A 26 15.70 16.03 9.63
C HIS A 26 16.51 17.24 10.07
N SER A 27 16.04 17.97 11.08
CA SER A 27 16.86 19.01 11.74
C SER A 27 17.99 18.39 12.57
N LEU A 28 19.18 18.98 12.51
CA LEU A 28 20.31 18.57 13.35
C LEU A 28 20.15 19.15 14.76
N GLY A 29 19.68 18.35 15.72
CA GLY A 29 19.33 18.85 17.06
C GLY A 29 20.43 19.65 17.78
N SER A 30 21.71 19.30 17.61
CA SER A 30 22.86 20.02 18.20
C SER A 30 23.75 20.72 17.17
N GLY A 31 23.33 20.77 15.90
CA GLY A 31 24.09 21.34 14.80
C GLY A 31 23.32 22.44 14.08
N ILE A 32 24.00 23.14 13.17
CA ILE A 32 23.36 24.08 12.26
C ILE A 32 22.93 23.30 11.02
N GLY A 33 21.67 23.47 10.63
CA GLY A 33 21.15 22.98 9.37
C GLY A 33 20.30 21.71 9.46
N VAL A 34 20.04 21.13 8.29
CA VAL A 34 19.24 19.91 8.13
C VAL A 34 20.06 18.80 7.47
N VAL A 35 19.72 17.56 7.77
CA VAL A 35 20.29 16.37 7.13
C VAL A 35 19.19 15.65 6.35
N ALA A 36 19.47 15.31 5.11
CA ALA A 36 18.57 14.46 4.33
C ALA A 36 19.22 13.10 4.08
N ARG A 37 18.39 12.05 4.12
CA ARG A 37 18.81 10.69 3.85
C ARG A 37 17.83 10.03 2.90
N ALA A 38 18.36 9.46 1.82
CA ALA A 38 17.59 8.79 0.79
C ALA A 38 18.17 7.40 0.52
N PHE A 39 17.31 6.48 0.13
CA PHE A 39 17.67 5.13 -0.29
C PHE A 39 17.13 4.87 -1.69
N ASP A 40 18.03 4.87 -2.67
CA ASP A 40 17.75 4.52 -4.06
C ASP A 40 18.89 3.65 -4.61
N PRO A 41 18.72 2.32 -4.67
CA PRO A 41 19.71 1.38 -5.17
C PRO A 41 20.15 1.62 -6.62
N GLU A 42 19.28 2.25 -7.43
CA GLU A 42 19.52 2.45 -8.86
C GLU A 42 20.18 3.80 -9.17
N ALA A 43 20.31 4.70 -8.18
CA ALA A 43 20.92 6.02 -8.37
C ALA A 43 22.46 5.98 -8.35
N ASP A 44 23.05 6.74 -9.27
CA ASP A 44 24.47 7.06 -9.23
C ASP A 44 24.73 8.19 -8.23
N GLU A 45 23.93 9.25 -8.33
CA GLU A 45 23.92 10.41 -7.44
C GLU A 45 22.48 10.79 -7.07
N ILE A 46 22.29 11.42 -5.91
CA ILE A 46 21.00 12.01 -5.52
C ILE A 46 21.24 13.44 -5.10
N VAL A 47 20.37 14.34 -5.53
CA VAL A 47 20.32 15.72 -5.05
C VAL A 47 18.94 16.02 -4.46
N ILE A 48 18.89 16.95 -3.51
CA ILE A 48 17.65 17.58 -3.07
C ILE A 48 17.40 18.80 -3.95
N VAL A 49 16.15 18.99 -4.35
CA VAL A 49 15.66 20.19 -5.02
C VAL A 49 14.67 20.89 -4.10
N ASP A 50 15.00 22.10 -3.64
CA ASP A 50 14.08 22.94 -2.85
C ASP A 50 12.94 23.45 -3.76
N GLN A 51 11.69 23.16 -3.39
CA GLN A 51 10.52 23.55 -4.18
C GLN A 51 10.23 25.06 -4.14
N ASN A 52 10.79 25.80 -3.17
CA ASN A 52 10.57 27.23 -3.04
C ASN A 52 11.60 28.07 -3.83
N THR A 53 12.84 27.57 -3.93
CA THR A 53 13.97 28.36 -4.45
C THR A 53 14.66 27.73 -5.66
N ASP A 54 14.31 26.50 -6.03
CA ASP A 54 15.02 25.66 -7.01
C ASP A 54 16.49 25.40 -6.66
N ALA A 55 16.90 25.68 -5.42
CA ALA A 55 18.25 25.39 -4.94
C ALA A 55 18.47 23.87 -4.92
N VAL A 56 19.67 23.46 -5.33
CA VAL A 56 20.06 22.05 -5.43
C VAL A 56 21.16 21.73 -4.43
N TYR A 57 20.94 20.70 -3.61
CA TYR A 57 21.89 20.26 -2.59
C TYR A 57 22.29 18.79 -2.83
N PRO A 58 23.57 18.49 -3.14
CA PRO A 58 23.99 17.13 -3.43
C PRO A 58 24.08 16.25 -2.18
N LEU A 59 23.66 14.99 -2.31
CA LEU A 59 23.84 13.97 -1.28
C LEU A 59 25.08 13.13 -1.59
N LYS A 60 25.86 12.83 -0.55
CA LYS A 60 27.00 11.93 -0.66
C LYS A 60 26.51 10.48 -0.62
N LYS A 61 26.92 9.66 -1.58
CA LYS A 61 26.76 8.20 -1.51
C LYS A 61 27.62 7.66 -0.38
N ILE A 62 27.01 7.20 0.71
CA ILE A 62 27.71 6.68 1.88
C ILE A 62 27.84 5.15 1.84
N HIS A 63 27.02 4.48 1.03
CA HIS A 63 27.11 3.04 0.83
C HIS A 63 26.83 2.65 -0.62
N SER A 64 27.53 1.62 -1.13
CA SER A 64 27.43 1.16 -2.52
C SER A 64 26.03 0.68 -2.91
N ASN A 65 25.27 0.15 -1.95
CA ASN A 65 23.87 -0.30 -2.13
C ASN A 65 22.84 0.83 -2.33
N GLY A 66 23.28 2.08 -2.57
CA GLY A 66 22.37 3.19 -2.88
C GLY A 66 21.85 3.95 -1.67
N PHE A 67 22.63 4.03 -0.58
CA PHE A 67 22.31 4.92 0.54
C PHE A 67 23.04 6.24 0.39
N PHE A 68 22.31 7.35 0.51
CA PHE A 68 22.80 8.70 0.34
C PHE A 68 22.50 9.56 1.56
N GLU A 69 23.44 10.42 1.93
CA GLU A 69 23.30 11.39 3.03
C GLU A 69 23.92 12.73 2.65
N GLY A 70 23.22 13.81 2.94
CA GLY A 70 23.70 15.18 2.73
C GLY A 70 23.35 16.06 3.90
N HIS A 71 24.30 16.88 4.32
CA HIS A 71 24.12 17.90 5.35
C HIS A 71 24.03 19.26 4.66
N ILE A 72 22.90 19.93 4.82
CA ILE A 72 22.62 21.25 4.30
C ILE A 72 22.78 22.24 5.46
N THR A 73 23.78 23.10 5.37
CA THR A 73 24.07 24.10 6.42
C THR A 73 23.34 25.42 6.20
N GLU A 74 22.89 25.63 4.97
CA GLU A 74 22.27 26.86 4.46
C GLU A 74 20.79 27.00 4.87
N GLN A 75 20.17 25.91 5.33
CA GLN A 75 18.75 25.82 5.67
C GLN A 75 18.60 25.39 7.12
N GLU A 76 18.10 26.27 7.98
CA GLU A 76 17.93 26.01 9.42
C GLU A 76 16.65 25.21 9.74
N GLU A 77 15.63 25.35 8.91
CA GLU A 77 14.32 24.69 9.07
C GLU A 77 14.06 23.67 7.96
N MET A 78 13.12 22.76 8.20
CA MET A 78 12.62 21.86 7.16
C MET A 78 11.87 22.66 6.10
N PHE A 79 12.03 22.29 4.84
CA PHE A 79 11.43 22.97 3.69
C PHE A 79 10.84 21.93 2.71
N PRO A 80 9.87 22.31 1.87
CA PRO A 80 9.31 21.44 0.84
C PRO A 80 10.37 21.13 -0.22
N TYR A 81 10.52 19.84 -0.55
CA TYR A 81 11.61 19.38 -1.40
C TYR A 81 11.23 18.17 -2.25
N LEU A 82 12.03 17.92 -3.28
CA LEU A 82 12.05 16.68 -4.05
C LEU A 82 13.44 16.06 -4.00
N PHE A 83 13.52 14.75 -4.11
CA PHE A 83 14.76 14.10 -4.49
C PHE A 83 14.83 14.02 -6.01
N ARG A 84 16.01 14.27 -6.57
CA ARG A 84 16.33 13.99 -7.97
C ARG A 84 17.43 12.95 -8.01
N SER A 85 17.10 11.75 -8.46
CA SER A 85 18.04 10.66 -8.68
C SER A 85 18.66 10.81 -10.06
N ILE A 86 19.97 10.98 -10.11
CA ILE A 86 20.76 11.06 -11.34
C ILE A 86 21.18 9.64 -11.72
N ARG A 87 20.88 9.26 -12.97
CA ARG A 87 21.11 7.90 -13.50
C ARG A 87 21.61 8.01 -14.94
N ALA A 88 22.30 6.99 -15.43
CA ALA A 88 22.78 6.93 -16.81
C ALA A 88 21.63 6.98 -17.85
N GLY A 89 21.19 8.19 -18.22
CA GLY A 89 20.28 8.47 -19.32
C GLY A 89 18.86 8.93 -18.97
N ASN A 90 18.46 8.92 -17.69
CA ASN A 90 17.17 9.50 -17.28
C ASN A 90 17.17 9.88 -15.79
N ASP A 91 17.28 11.17 -15.51
CA ASP A 91 17.13 11.70 -14.16
C ASP A 91 15.65 11.61 -13.76
N VAL A 92 15.40 11.23 -12.50
CA VAL A 92 14.04 11.07 -11.99
C VAL A 92 13.86 11.94 -10.77
N GLU A 93 12.86 12.81 -10.80
CA GLU A 93 12.39 13.54 -9.63
C GLU A 93 11.26 12.80 -8.94
N TRP A 94 11.30 12.76 -7.61
CA TRP A 94 10.31 12.06 -6.81
C TRP A 94 10.15 12.71 -5.43
N PHE A 95 8.94 12.62 -4.90
CA PHE A 95 8.63 13.03 -3.54
C PHE A 95 9.11 11.97 -2.56
N ASP A 96 9.74 12.40 -1.48
CA ASP A 96 10.19 11.50 -0.42
C ASP A 96 9.02 10.86 0.34
N PRO A 97 8.84 9.52 0.31
CA PRO A 97 7.84 8.82 1.11
C PRO A 97 7.97 9.10 2.62
N TYR A 98 9.18 9.39 3.10
CA TYR A 98 9.49 9.60 4.52
C TYR A 98 9.27 11.04 5.00
N GLY A 99 8.97 11.97 4.09
CA GLY A 99 8.61 13.35 4.43
C GLY A 99 7.15 13.52 4.86
N PHE A 100 6.33 12.47 4.75
CA PHE A 100 4.89 12.55 5.04
C PHE A 100 4.55 12.09 6.46
N LEU A 101 3.68 12.86 7.12
CA LEU A 101 3.09 12.47 8.41
C LEU A 101 2.21 11.21 8.29
N PRO A 102 1.98 10.48 9.40
CA PRO A 102 1.09 9.32 9.43
C PRO A 102 -0.27 9.58 8.79
N PHE A 103 -0.68 8.73 7.84
CA PHE A 103 -2.01 8.78 7.24
C PHE A 103 -3.12 8.47 8.26
N LYS A 104 -2.81 7.64 9.25
CA LYS A 104 -3.65 7.33 10.42
C LYS A 104 -2.82 7.42 11.69
N GLU A 105 -3.48 7.74 12.79
CA GLU A 105 -2.89 7.79 14.12
C GLU A 105 -3.32 6.59 14.98
N ASN A 106 -2.62 6.37 16.09
CA ASN A 106 -2.97 5.32 17.07
C ASN A 106 -4.43 5.36 17.54
N LYS A 107 -5.01 6.56 17.68
CA LYS A 107 -6.40 6.75 18.12
C LYS A 107 -7.42 6.14 17.14
N ASP A 108 -7.10 6.11 15.85
CA ASP A 108 -7.98 5.54 14.82
C ASP A 108 -8.13 4.02 14.98
N PHE A 109 -7.13 3.36 15.58
CA PHE A 109 -7.09 1.93 15.82
C PHE A 109 -7.56 1.50 17.21
N ALA A 110 -8.05 2.42 18.05
CA ALA A 110 -8.48 2.08 19.41
C ALA A 110 -9.56 0.98 19.42
N ALA A 111 -10.63 1.15 18.63
CA ALA A 111 -11.68 0.15 18.46
C ALA A 111 -11.21 -1.11 17.72
N PHE A 112 -10.16 -1.01 16.90
CA PHE A 112 -9.60 -2.19 16.25
C PHE A 112 -8.86 -3.06 17.27
N ASN A 113 -8.08 -2.42 18.14
CA ASN A 113 -7.30 -3.09 19.18
C ASN A 113 -8.17 -3.68 20.30
N ASP A 114 -9.32 -3.09 20.60
CA ASP A 114 -10.29 -3.65 21.56
C ASP A 114 -11.20 -4.73 20.96
N GLY A 115 -11.13 -4.95 19.64
CA GLY A 115 -11.92 -5.94 18.91
C GLY A 115 -13.39 -5.53 18.66
N THR A 116 -13.74 -4.27 18.87
CA THR A 116 -15.12 -3.75 18.67
C THR A 116 -15.32 -3.07 17.32
N ASP A 117 -14.25 -2.84 16.55
CA ASP A 117 -14.33 -2.24 15.23
C ASP A 117 -15.05 -3.16 14.25
N ARG A 118 -16.20 -2.70 13.77
CA ARG A 118 -17.03 -3.41 12.79
C ARG A 118 -16.62 -3.13 11.35
N ARG A 119 -15.71 -2.18 11.12
CA ARG A 119 -15.29 -1.73 9.78
C ARG A 119 -13.77 -1.52 9.68
N PRO A 120 -12.94 -2.49 10.09
CA PRO A 120 -11.48 -2.36 10.03
C PRO A 120 -10.96 -2.17 8.59
N PHE A 121 -11.70 -2.64 7.58
CA PHE A 121 -11.41 -2.45 6.16
C PHE A 121 -11.45 -0.99 5.68
N GLU A 122 -11.97 -0.05 6.49
CA GLU A 122 -11.89 1.39 6.22
C GLU A 122 -10.57 2.02 6.73
N LYS A 123 -9.76 1.25 7.46
CA LYS A 123 -8.53 1.72 8.11
C LYS A 123 -7.29 0.93 7.69
N LEU A 124 -7.48 -0.33 7.29
CA LEU A 124 -6.41 -1.23 6.87
C LEU A 124 -6.50 -1.52 5.36
N GLY A 125 -5.33 -1.67 4.75
CA GLY A 125 -5.08 -1.96 3.35
C GLY A 125 -4.52 -0.77 2.56
N SER A 126 -4.72 -0.74 1.24
CA SER A 126 -4.33 0.41 0.38
C SER A 126 -5.41 1.48 0.26
N PHE A 127 -5.03 2.75 0.32
CA PHE A 127 -5.91 3.92 0.20
C PHE A 127 -5.33 4.94 -0.80
N PRO A 128 -5.79 4.94 -2.06
CA PRO A 128 -5.51 6.02 -2.99
C PRO A 128 -6.04 7.34 -2.43
N SER A 129 -5.19 8.36 -2.30
CA SER A 129 -5.57 9.63 -1.67
C SER A 129 -4.64 10.78 -2.07
N LEU A 130 -5.14 12.01 -1.90
CA LEU A 130 -4.33 13.22 -1.93
C LEU A 130 -3.84 13.52 -0.50
N HIS A 131 -2.55 13.29 -0.22
CA HIS A 131 -1.96 13.51 1.11
C HIS A 131 -1.03 14.73 1.05
N HIS A 132 -1.32 15.76 1.85
CA HIS A 132 -0.59 17.04 1.83
C HIS A 132 -0.41 17.66 0.42
N GLY A 133 -1.42 17.51 -0.44
CA GLY A 133 -1.40 18.04 -1.81
C GLY A 133 -0.65 17.18 -2.83
N VAL A 134 -0.17 15.99 -2.44
CA VAL A 134 0.53 15.05 -3.32
C VAL A 134 -0.32 13.81 -3.53
N GLU A 135 -0.50 13.41 -4.79
CA GLU A 135 -1.21 12.18 -5.13
C GLU A 135 -0.35 10.95 -4.85
N GLY A 136 -0.96 9.93 -4.26
CA GLY A 136 -0.30 8.67 -3.96
C GLY A 136 -1.22 7.70 -3.26
N VAL A 137 -0.63 6.70 -2.60
CA VAL A 137 -1.38 5.64 -1.92
C VAL A 137 -0.81 5.43 -0.52
N ALA A 138 -1.66 5.48 0.50
CA ALA A 138 -1.32 5.05 1.84
C ALA A 138 -1.53 3.54 1.99
N PHE A 139 -0.58 2.84 2.60
CA PHE A 139 -0.63 1.40 2.84
C PHE A 139 -0.56 1.14 4.34
N LEU A 140 -1.53 0.39 4.87
CA LEU A 140 -1.63 0.09 6.29
C LEU A 140 -1.86 -1.41 6.50
N VAL A 141 -1.00 -2.07 7.29
CA VAL A 141 -1.14 -3.49 7.62
C VAL A 141 -0.92 -3.73 9.09
N TRP A 142 -1.75 -4.57 9.70
CA TRP A 142 -1.56 -4.98 11.09
C TRP A 142 -0.54 -6.11 11.17
N ALA A 143 0.63 -5.82 11.74
CA ALA A 143 1.74 -6.76 11.86
C ALA A 143 2.57 -6.47 13.14
N PRO A 144 1.96 -6.61 14.35
CA PRO A 144 2.53 -6.16 15.60
C PRO A 144 3.86 -6.86 15.94
N SER A 145 3.96 -8.16 15.67
CA SER A 145 5.13 -8.97 16.01
C SER A 145 6.19 -9.01 14.90
N ALA A 146 5.98 -8.32 13.77
CA ALA A 146 6.98 -8.25 12.72
C ALA A 146 8.16 -7.40 13.21
N GLN A 147 9.39 -7.83 12.91
CA GLN A 147 10.58 -7.02 13.14
C GLN A 147 10.61 -5.82 12.18
N SER A 148 10.22 -6.05 10.93
CA SER A 148 10.08 -5.03 9.90
C SER A 148 9.05 -5.46 8.86
N VAL A 149 8.48 -4.47 8.18
CA VAL A 149 7.63 -4.67 7.00
C VAL A 149 8.11 -3.70 5.93
N HIS A 150 8.33 -4.22 4.73
CA HIS A 150 8.64 -3.44 3.53
C HIS A 150 7.48 -3.59 2.55
N LEU A 151 7.18 -2.51 1.86
CA LEU A 151 6.24 -2.53 0.77
C LEU A 151 6.99 -2.83 -0.54
N VAL A 152 6.57 -3.85 -1.27
CA VAL A 152 7.15 -4.21 -2.57
C VAL A 152 6.05 -4.21 -3.63
N GLY A 153 6.33 -3.67 -4.82
CA GLY A 153 5.34 -3.58 -5.88
C GLY A 153 5.90 -2.97 -7.16
N ASP A 154 5.01 -2.65 -8.09
CA ASP A 154 5.41 -2.12 -9.40
C ASP A 154 6.13 -0.75 -9.28
N PHE A 155 5.73 0.10 -8.33
CA PHE A 155 6.31 1.45 -8.11
C PHE A 155 7.76 1.45 -7.61
N ASN A 156 8.27 0.32 -7.14
CA ASN A 156 9.67 0.19 -6.69
C ASN A 156 10.39 -1.00 -7.35
N ASN A 157 9.93 -1.44 -8.52
CA ASN A 157 10.49 -2.58 -9.24
C ASN A 157 10.60 -3.85 -8.38
N TRP A 158 9.67 -4.04 -7.44
CA TRP A 158 9.68 -5.14 -6.48
C TRP A 158 10.94 -5.23 -5.61
N HIS A 159 11.64 -4.11 -5.38
CA HIS A 159 12.91 -4.10 -4.66
C HIS A 159 12.73 -4.42 -3.15
N PRO A 160 13.36 -5.48 -2.63
CA PRO A 160 13.03 -6.10 -1.34
C PRO A 160 13.40 -5.30 -0.09
N PHE A 161 14.28 -4.31 -0.24
CA PHE A 161 14.75 -3.46 0.87
C PHE A 161 14.29 -2.00 0.73
N SER A 162 13.57 -1.68 -0.36
CA SER A 162 13.02 -0.33 -0.52
C SER A 162 11.69 -0.22 0.22
N LEU A 163 11.29 1.01 0.53
CA LEU A 163 10.02 1.33 1.19
C LEU A 163 9.74 0.54 2.49
N PRO A 164 10.68 0.49 3.48
CA PRO A 164 10.31 0.09 4.83
C PRO A 164 9.17 0.94 5.39
N MET A 165 8.29 0.30 6.15
CA MET A 165 7.09 0.89 6.77
C MET A 165 7.34 1.23 8.24
N ARG A 166 6.79 2.36 8.72
CA ARG A 166 6.89 2.73 10.15
C ARG A 166 5.93 1.95 11.02
N SER A 167 6.35 1.69 12.26
CA SER A 167 5.45 1.27 13.33
C SER A 167 4.57 2.43 13.78
N LEU A 168 3.26 2.24 13.81
CA LEU A 168 2.34 3.12 14.52
C LEU A 168 2.26 2.70 15.99
N GLY A 169 3.38 2.66 16.70
CA GLY A 169 3.46 2.40 18.14
C GLY A 169 2.56 1.26 18.66
N SER A 170 1.69 1.60 19.62
CA SER A 170 0.85 0.63 20.35
C SER A 170 -0.24 -0.05 19.51
N SER A 171 -0.60 0.48 18.35
CA SER A 171 -1.55 -0.18 17.45
C SER A 171 -1.00 -1.46 16.82
N GLY A 172 0.32 -1.63 16.74
CA GLY A 172 0.94 -2.71 15.99
C GLY A 172 0.74 -2.63 14.47
N CYS A 173 0.14 -1.54 13.98
CA CYS A 173 -0.01 -1.28 12.56
C CYS A 173 1.31 -0.77 11.97
N ARG A 174 1.57 -1.16 10.72
CA ARG A 174 2.68 -0.70 9.90
C ARG A 174 2.10 0.19 8.81
N GLU A 175 2.71 1.34 8.57
CA GLU A 175 2.20 2.30 7.59
C GLU A 175 3.32 2.92 6.74
N ILE A 176 2.99 3.25 5.50
CA ILE A 176 3.76 4.14 4.63
C ILE A 176 2.81 4.82 3.62
N PHE A 177 3.06 6.09 3.30
CA PHE A 177 2.48 6.75 2.14
C PHE A 177 3.49 6.73 1.00
N VAL A 178 3.07 6.27 -0.18
CA VAL A 178 3.93 6.23 -1.38
C VAL A 178 3.40 7.25 -2.40
N PRO A 179 4.08 8.40 -2.54
CA PRO A 179 3.78 9.37 -3.59
C PRO A 179 3.92 8.76 -4.98
N GLY A 180 3.03 9.13 -5.90
CA GLY A 180 3.06 8.65 -7.28
C GLY A 180 2.67 7.18 -7.47
N ALA A 181 2.38 6.42 -6.40
CA ALA A 181 1.70 5.14 -6.54
C ALA A 181 0.28 5.36 -7.08
N ILE A 182 -0.17 4.49 -8.00
CA ILE A 182 -1.43 4.64 -8.72
C ILE A 182 -2.29 3.39 -8.70
N ILE A 183 -3.60 3.58 -8.91
CA ILE A 183 -4.57 2.50 -9.07
C ILE A 183 -4.13 1.55 -10.20
N GLY A 184 -4.26 0.25 -9.97
CA GLY A 184 -3.91 -0.81 -10.92
C GLY A 184 -2.50 -1.38 -10.73
N GLN A 185 -1.61 -0.70 -10.01
CA GLN A 185 -0.30 -1.27 -9.65
C GLN A 185 -0.45 -2.42 -8.65
N LYS A 186 0.45 -3.39 -8.76
CA LYS A 186 0.53 -4.56 -7.91
C LYS A 186 1.46 -4.32 -6.73
N TYR A 187 1.16 -4.92 -5.59
CA TYR A 187 1.99 -4.88 -4.40
C TYR A 187 1.82 -6.09 -3.49
N LYS A 188 2.79 -6.25 -2.58
CA LYS A 188 2.78 -7.18 -1.44
C LYS A 188 3.47 -6.53 -0.24
N PHE A 189 3.23 -7.10 0.93
CA PHE A 189 4.01 -6.84 2.13
C PHE A 189 5.11 -7.88 2.27
N ARG A 190 6.36 -7.43 2.29
CA ARG A 190 7.53 -8.25 2.61
C ARG A 190 7.84 -8.10 4.10
N ILE A 191 7.56 -9.16 4.85
CA ILE A 191 7.54 -9.16 6.31
C ILE A 191 8.72 -9.97 6.84
N LEU A 192 9.52 -9.36 7.71
CA LEU A 192 10.47 -10.07 8.56
C LEU A 192 9.77 -10.43 9.87
N GLY A 193 9.47 -11.70 10.06
CA GLY A 193 8.76 -12.19 11.25
C GLY A 193 9.61 -12.17 12.52
N ALA A 194 8.96 -12.35 13.68
CA ALA A 194 9.65 -12.54 14.96
C ALA A 194 10.62 -13.74 14.94
N ASP A 195 10.33 -14.74 14.10
CA ASP A 195 11.16 -15.91 13.82
C ASP A 195 12.37 -15.61 12.90
N SER A 196 12.58 -14.35 12.53
CA SER A 196 13.63 -13.90 11.61
C SER A 196 13.53 -14.48 10.20
N LEU A 197 12.36 -15.02 9.82
CA LEU A 197 12.10 -15.50 8.46
C LEU A 197 11.36 -14.43 7.65
N VAL A 198 11.80 -14.24 6.42
CA VAL A 198 11.20 -13.29 5.48
C VAL A 198 10.10 -13.98 4.67
N ARG A 199 8.94 -13.33 4.57
CA ARG A 199 7.79 -13.82 3.81
C ARG A 199 7.17 -12.68 3.03
N GLU A 200 6.66 -12.97 1.85
CA GLU A 200 5.82 -12.05 1.10
C GLU A 200 4.36 -12.43 1.28
N LYS A 201 3.52 -11.44 1.55
CA LYS A 201 2.11 -11.61 1.83
C LYS A 201 1.29 -10.64 0.99
N THR A 202 0.17 -11.14 0.48
CA THR A 202 -0.92 -10.30 0.01
C THR A 202 -1.45 -9.44 1.14
N ASP A 203 -2.09 -8.33 0.79
CA ASP A 203 -2.81 -7.49 1.73
C ASP A 203 -4.06 -8.23 2.24
N PRO A 204 -4.19 -8.47 3.56
CA PRO A 204 -5.39 -9.07 4.14
C PRO A 204 -6.66 -8.24 3.93
N PHE A 205 -6.51 -6.94 3.68
CA PHE A 205 -7.57 -5.98 3.40
C PHE A 205 -7.52 -5.44 1.96
N GLY A 206 -6.88 -6.19 1.06
CA GLY A 206 -6.88 -5.92 -0.38
C GLY A 206 -8.28 -6.07 -0.97
N LEU A 207 -8.65 -5.17 -1.88
CA LEU A 207 -9.95 -5.21 -2.57
C LEU A 207 -9.90 -5.92 -3.93
N ARG A 208 -8.69 -6.10 -4.47
CA ARG A 208 -8.48 -6.74 -5.77
C ARG A 208 -7.15 -7.48 -5.75
N PHE A 209 -7.10 -8.63 -6.39
CA PHE A 209 -5.92 -9.48 -6.47
C PHE A 209 -5.65 -9.86 -7.93
N GLU A 210 -4.42 -10.26 -8.20
CA GLU A 210 -4.10 -10.91 -9.47
C GLU A 210 -4.91 -12.21 -9.61
N PRO A 211 -5.37 -12.55 -10.82
CA PRO A 211 -5.97 -13.85 -11.04
C PRO A 211 -4.91 -14.96 -10.86
N PRO A 212 -5.30 -16.16 -10.39
CA PRO A 212 -4.40 -17.30 -10.32
C PRO A 212 -3.69 -17.58 -11.66
N PRO A 213 -2.39 -17.95 -11.64
CA PRO A 213 -1.57 -18.27 -10.47
C PRO A 213 -0.90 -17.05 -9.79
N GLY A 214 -1.24 -15.82 -10.22
CA GLY A 214 -0.76 -14.61 -9.57
C GLY A 214 -1.21 -14.51 -8.11
N ASN A 215 -0.49 -13.74 -7.31
CA ASN A 215 -0.75 -13.62 -5.88
C ASN A 215 -0.34 -12.26 -5.30
N ALA A 216 -0.27 -11.20 -6.11
CA ALA A 216 -0.16 -9.84 -5.62
C ALA A 216 -1.55 -9.23 -5.37
N THR A 217 -1.60 -8.27 -4.45
CA THR A 217 -2.75 -7.37 -4.33
C THR A 217 -2.62 -6.26 -5.38
N ILE A 218 -3.74 -5.83 -5.95
CA ILE A 218 -3.81 -4.73 -6.91
C ILE A 218 -4.44 -3.53 -6.22
N ILE A 219 -3.78 -2.36 -6.31
CA ILE A 219 -4.31 -1.10 -5.78
C ILE A 219 -5.65 -0.82 -6.47
N HIS A 220 -6.70 -0.68 -5.68
CA HIS A 220 -8.06 -0.45 -6.17
C HIS A 220 -8.69 0.74 -5.43
N PRO A 221 -9.57 1.53 -6.09
CA PRO A 221 -10.35 2.54 -5.40
C PRO A 221 -11.16 1.92 -4.26
N ARG A 222 -11.27 2.65 -3.15
CA ARG A 222 -12.11 2.27 -2.01
C ARG A 222 -13.58 2.68 -2.21
N ASP A 223 -13.85 3.52 -3.19
CA ASP A 223 -15.19 3.97 -3.51
C ASP A 223 -15.95 2.86 -4.23
N CYS A 224 -16.96 2.29 -3.57
CA CYS A 224 -17.90 1.39 -4.20
C CYS A 224 -18.96 2.20 -4.97
N PRO A 225 -19.27 1.87 -6.23
CA PRO A 225 -20.43 2.42 -6.92
C PRO A 225 -21.67 2.19 -6.07
N ARG A 226 -22.41 3.26 -5.78
CA ARG A 226 -23.73 3.13 -5.16
C ARG A 226 -24.69 2.65 -6.24
N PHE A 227 -25.07 1.39 -6.17
CA PHE A 227 -26.20 0.91 -6.96
C PHE A 227 -27.48 1.53 -6.39
N GLU A 228 -28.30 2.09 -7.28
CA GLU A 228 -29.68 2.37 -6.92
C GLU A 228 -30.30 1.03 -6.54
N LYS A 229 -30.76 0.92 -5.30
CA LYS A 229 -31.59 -0.23 -4.93
C LYS A 229 -32.79 -0.16 -5.87
N GLY A 230 -32.88 -1.10 -6.82
CA GLY A 230 -34.17 -1.44 -7.42
C GLY A 230 -35.16 -1.71 -6.30
N GLU A 231 -36.47 -1.66 -6.57
CA GLU A 231 -37.54 -1.93 -5.59
C GLU A 231 -37.28 -3.25 -4.85
N ALA A 232 -36.46 -3.19 -3.81
CA ALA A 232 -36.05 -4.35 -3.05
C ALA A 232 -37.29 -4.68 -2.28
N LEU A 233 -37.92 -5.80 -2.64
CA LEU A 233 -39.04 -6.38 -1.95
C LEU A 233 -38.68 -6.40 -0.46
N THR A 234 -39.25 -5.44 0.29
CA THR A 234 -39.18 -5.35 1.75
C THR A 234 -40.04 -6.44 2.38
N LEU A 235 -40.02 -7.63 1.79
CA LEU A 235 -40.72 -8.80 2.27
C LEU A 235 -39.87 -9.44 3.34
N ASP A 236 -40.50 -9.80 4.46
CA ASP A 236 -39.84 -10.62 5.46
C ASP A 236 -39.52 -11.98 4.82
N PRO A 237 -38.24 -12.38 4.72
CA PRO A 237 -37.86 -13.65 4.10
C PRO A 237 -38.46 -14.86 4.82
N ARG A 238 -38.93 -14.71 6.07
CA ARG A 238 -39.61 -15.77 6.83
C ARG A 238 -41.09 -15.93 6.45
N SER A 239 -41.68 -14.93 5.80
CA SER A 239 -43.10 -14.92 5.43
C SER A 239 -43.36 -15.16 3.94
N SER A 240 -42.31 -15.43 3.16
CA SER A 240 -42.37 -15.66 1.72
C SER A 240 -41.73 -17.00 1.33
N PRO A 241 -42.14 -17.63 0.22
CA PRO A 241 -41.49 -18.84 -0.28
C PRO A 241 -40.00 -18.63 -0.61
N VAL A 242 -39.14 -19.48 -0.05
CA VAL A 242 -37.70 -19.48 -0.31
C VAL A 242 -37.33 -20.73 -1.09
N SER A 243 -36.87 -20.55 -2.33
CA SER A 243 -36.32 -21.60 -3.19
C SER A 243 -34.98 -21.10 -3.72
N ILE A 244 -33.90 -21.77 -3.31
CA ILE A 244 -32.52 -21.33 -3.53
C ILE A 244 -31.88 -22.15 -4.64
N TYR A 245 -31.29 -21.47 -5.62
CA TYR A 245 -30.39 -22.06 -6.59
C TYR A 245 -28.95 -21.93 -6.10
N GLU A 246 -28.40 -23.01 -5.54
CA GLU A 246 -26.98 -23.05 -5.15
C GLU A 246 -26.11 -23.24 -6.39
N MET A 247 -25.04 -22.46 -6.54
CA MET A 247 -24.15 -22.54 -7.69
C MET A 247 -22.69 -22.19 -7.40
N HIS A 248 -21.82 -22.79 -8.20
CA HIS A 248 -20.41 -22.41 -8.31
C HIS A 248 -20.20 -21.58 -9.59
N LEU A 249 -19.81 -20.30 -9.45
CA LEU A 249 -19.67 -19.38 -10.60
C LEU A 249 -18.68 -19.89 -11.64
N GLY A 250 -17.54 -20.43 -11.21
CA GLY A 250 -16.47 -20.89 -12.09
C GLY A 250 -16.81 -22.13 -12.92
N SER A 251 -17.95 -22.78 -12.69
CA SER A 251 -18.35 -23.99 -13.42
C SER A 251 -19.80 -23.98 -13.90
N TRP A 252 -20.54 -22.89 -13.70
CA TRP A 252 -21.92 -22.80 -14.16
C TRP A 252 -22.02 -22.79 -15.67
N LYS A 253 -21.27 -21.89 -16.32
CA LYS A 253 -21.20 -21.78 -17.77
C LYS A 253 -19.84 -21.21 -18.19
N PHE A 254 -19.35 -21.71 -19.32
CA PHE A 254 -18.12 -21.24 -19.96
C PHE A 254 -18.46 -20.31 -21.11
N SER A 255 -17.52 -19.42 -21.46
CA SER A 255 -17.61 -18.62 -22.66
C SER A 255 -17.65 -19.51 -23.91
N GLU A 256 -18.48 -19.15 -24.88
CA GLU A 256 -18.62 -19.92 -26.13
C GLU A 256 -17.37 -19.83 -27.00
N ASN A 257 -16.62 -18.73 -26.89
CA ASN A 257 -15.47 -18.43 -27.73
C ASN A 257 -14.13 -18.60 -27.01
N GLU A 258 -14.15 -18.72 -25.68
CA GLU A 258 -12.94 -18.74 -24.86
C GLU A 258 -12.99 -19.87 -23.82
N ASN A 259 -11.86 -20.54 -23.59
CA ASN A 259 -11.77 -21.58 -22.56
C ASN A 259 -11.65 -20.98 -21.15
N ARG A 260 -12.66 -20.22 -20.73
CA ARG A 260 -12.79 -19.62 -19.40
C ARG A 260 -14.24 -19.63 -18.92
N PRO A 261 -14.49 -19.56 -17.62
CA PRO A 261 -15.81 -19.25 -17.08
C PRO A 261 -16.30 -17.88 -17.57
N LEU A 262 -17.62 -17.69 -17.52
CA LEU A 262 -18.20 -16.37 -17.74
C LEU A 262 -17.71 -15.36 -16.68
N SER A 263 -17.47 -14.14 -17.12
CA SER A 263 -17.22 -12.99 -16.25
C SER A 263 -18.49 -12.59 -15.50
N TYR A 264 -18.33 -11.79 -14.43
CA TYR A 264 -19.49 -11.26 -13.69
C TYR A 264 -20.46 -10.47 -14.58
N LEU A 265 -19.97 -9.79 -15.63
CA LEU A 265 -20.82 -9.04 -16.56
C LEU A 265 -21.61 -9.98 -17.47
N GLU A 266 -20.97 -10.99 -18.06
CA GLU A 266 -21.67 -11.99 -18.89
C GLU A 266 -22.68 -12.81 -18.06
N LEU A 267 -22.37 -13.08 -16.79
CA LEU A 267 -23.28 -13.70 -15.84
C LEU A 267 -24.47 -12.80 -15.53
N ALA A 268 -24.25 -11.49 -15.35
CA ALA A 268 -25.33 -10.55 -15.05
C ALA A 268 -26.39 -10.49 -16.17
N ASP A 269 -25.99 -10.72 -17.42
CA ASP A 269 -26.92 -10.77 -18.55
C ASP A 269 -27.71 -12.09 -18.64
N GLN A 270 -27.09 -13.22 -18.29
CA GLN A 270 -27.64 -14.56 -18.53
C GLN A 270 -28.31 -15.19 -17.30
N LEU A 271 -27.70 -15.04 -16.13
CA LEU A 271 -28.12 -15.73 -14.91
C LEU A 271 -29.51 -15.29 -14.43
N PRO A 272 -29.87 -13.99 -14.38
CA PRO A 272 -31.20 -13.57 -13.92
C PRO A 272 -32.33 -14.09 -14.82
N VAL A 273 -32.11 -14.14 -16.13
CA VAL A 273 -33.09 -14.68 -17.10
C VAL A 273 -33.34 -16.16 -16.80
N TYR A 274 -32.27 -16.95 -16.70
CA TYR A 274 -32.36 -18.38 -16.40
C TYR A 274 -33.06 -18.65 -15.06
N LEU A 275 -32.69 -17.92 -14.01
CA LEU A 275 -33.27 -18.12 -12.67
C LEU A 275 -34.77 -17.78 -12.64
N ASN A 276 -35.19 -16.74 -13.36
CA ASN A 276 -36.58 -16.34 -13.45
C ASN A 276 -37.41 -17.36 -14.23
N GLU A 277 -36.89 -17.90 -15.34
CA GLU A 277 -37.54 -18.97 -16.11
C GLU A 277 -37.73 -20.25 -15.28
N MET A 278 -36.76 -20.57 -14.44
CA MET A 278 -36.80 -21.74 -13.56
C MET A 278 -37.60 -21.52 -12.26
N GLY A 279 -38.02 -20.28 -11.97
CA GLY A 279 -38.86 -19.95 -10.82
C GLY A 279 -38.13 -19.98 -9.47
N PHE A 280 -36.81 -19.80 -9.44
CA PHE A 280 -36.07 -19.65 -8.17
C PHE A 280 -36.28 -18.26 -7.59
N SER A 281 -36.38 -18.16 -6.25
CA SER A 281 -36.49 -16.87 -5.58
C SER A 281 -35.14 -16.29 -5.15
N HIS A 282 -34.13 -17.13 -4.97
CA HIS A 282 -32.81 -16.74 -4.50
C HIS A 282 -31.70 -17.53 -5.21
N VAL A 283 -30.50 -16.97 -5.22
CA VAL A 283 -29.26 -17.64 -5.61
C VAL A 283 -28.33 -17.69 -4.41
N GLU A 284 -27.70 -18.83 -4.19
CA GLU A 284 -26.63 -19.01 -3.21
C GLU A 284 -25.34 -19.32 -3.95
N PHE A 285 -24.32 -18.49 -3.75
CA PHE A 285 -23.02 -18.70 -4.37
C PHE A 285 -22.13 -19.50 -3.42
N LEU A 286 -21.44 -20.51 -3.95
CA LEU A 286 -20.22 -21.02 -3.32
C LEU A 286 -19.22 -19.86 -3.12
N PRO A 287 -18.26 -19.98 -2.18
CA PRO A 287 -17.41 -18.87 -1.77
C PRO A 287 -16.78 -18.11 -2.93
N LEU A 288 -17.00 -16.79 -2.96
CA LEU A 288 -16.48 -15.87 -3.98
C LEU A 288 -15.26 -15.06 -3.52
N GLY A 289 -14.92 -15.15 -2.23
CA GLY A 289 -13.73 -14.50 -1.71
C GLY A 289 -12.47 -15.17 -2.26
N GLU A 290 -11.46 -14.35 -2.54
CA GLU A 290 -10.08 -14.80 -2.75
C GLU A 290 -9.41 -15.15 -1.42
#